data_AF-X6L9Z8-F1
#
_entry.id   AF-X6L9Z8-F1
#
_cell.length_a   1.000
_cell.length_b   1.000
_cell.length_c   1.000
_cell.angle_alpha   90.00
_cell.angle_beta   90.00
_cell.angle_gamma   90.00
#
_symmetry.space_group_name_H-M   'P 1'
#
loop_
_entity.id
_entity.type
_entity.pdbx_description
1 polymer ?
#
loop_
_entity_poly.entity_id
_entity_poly.type
_entity_poly.pdbx_seq_one_letter_code
_entity_poly.pdbx_strand_id
1 'polypeptide(L)'
;KKKKKKKIVINNNLLVLPLALLNSFYDRELNAYFNGGVADTKGVWYRGTPLWSTVHHNGNEKLGLKSAVMFWVGSAHNCSGRGYPDWYMPYDESYPFTQRIDKIIDLMNTKQYQLLMLYFEEPDSTGHGYGPFSTQTANAVQMMDGYIGYLLSEMDKYNLSETTDVLLLSDHGMAGVSDTQLIEMNTTVFNPFDTAQDDFYIASYSPLFCFYLKHLNESYNITVNYWINRFVSSL
;
A
#
# COMPACT_ATOMS: atom_id res chain seq x y z
N LYS A 1 -22.61 29.84 20.34
CA LYS A 1 -21.64 29.65 19.23
C LYS A 1 -21.96 28.31 18.56
N LYS A 2 -22.39 28.31 17.28
CA LYS A 2 -22.69 27.06 16.53
C LYS A 2 -21.36 26.35 16.22
N LYS A 3 -21.14 25.15 16.78
CA LYS A 3 -19.98 24.30 16.40
C LYS A 3 -20.12 23.98 14.90
N LYS A 4 -19.20 24.47 14.06
CA LYS A 4 -19.13 24.04 12.65
C LYS A 4 -18.96 22.52 12.66
N LYS A 5 -19.82 21.79 11.94
CA LYS A 5 -19.66 20.33 11.78
C LYS A 5 -18.33 20.10 11.04
N LYS A 6 -17.38 19.43 11.71
CA LYS A 6 -16.11 18.99 11.12
C LYS A 6 -16.44 18.08 9.92
N LYS A 7 -15.84 18.31 8.75
CA LYS A 7 -16.05 17.46 7.57
C LYS A 7 -14.87 16.50 7.46
N ILE A 8 -14.94 15.40 8.20
CA ILE A 8 -14.07 14.25 7.96
C ILE A 8 -14.60 13.61 6.67
N VAL A 9 -13.81 13.66 5.61
CA VAL A 9 -14.12 12.95 4.37
C VAL A 9 -13.41 11.61 4.46
N ILE A 10 -14.18 10.57 4.78
CA ILE A 10 -13.72 9.19 4.60
C ILE A 10 -13.91 8.87 3.12
N ASN A 11 -12.81 8.65 2.41
CA ASN A 11 -12.85 8.31 0.99
C ASN A 11 -12.00 7.08 0.73
N ASN A 12 -12.64 6.01 0.26
CA ASN A 12 -11.96 4.74 -0.02
C ASN A 12 -11.31 4.71 -1.41
N ASN A 13 -11.40 5.78 -2.21
CA ASN A 13 -11.06 5.75 -3.64
C ASN A 13 -10.11 6.88 -4.11
N LEU A 14 -9.37 7.52 -3.21
CA LEU A 14 -8.61 8.72 -3.56
C LEU A 14 -7.17 8.67 -3.06
N LEU A 15 -6.36 7.80 -3.67
CA LEU A 15 -4.91 7.97 -3.80
C LEU A 15 -4.38 6.99 -4.85
N VAL A 16 -3.75 7.54 -5.90
CA VAL A 16 -3.03 6.75 -6.90
C VAL A 16 -1.76 6.25 -6.23
N LEU A 17 -1.76 4.99 -5.81
CA LEU A 17 -0.55 4.29 -5.43
C LEU A 17 0.37 4.19 -6.67
N PRO A 18 1.69 4.29 -6.51
CA PRO A 18 2.61 3.88 -7.55
C PRO A 18 2.24 2.44 -7.96
N LEU A 19 2.35 2.14 -9.26
CA LEU A 19 1.94 0.93 -9.99
C LEU A 19 2.51 -0.43 -9.48
N ALA A 20 2.68 -0.62 -8.18
CA ALA A 20 2.80 -1.94 -7.59
C ALA A 20 1.42 -2.60 -7.70
N LEU A 21 1.24 -3.37 -8.78
CA LEU A 21 0.04 -4.18 -9.02
C LEU A 21 -0.24 -5.13 -7.85
N LEU A 22 0.83 -5.55 -7.18
CA LEU A 22 0.88 -6.52 -6.08
C LEU A 22 2.06 -6.17 -5.15
N ASN A 23 2.00 -6.65 -3.91
CA ASN A 23 3.12 -6.53 -2.96
C ASN A 23 4.34 -7.38 -3.36
N SER A 24 4.17 -8.31 -4.30
CA SER A 24 5.26 -9.05 -4.96
C SER A 24 4.82 -9.44 -6.37
N PHE A 25 5.69 -9.26 -7.36
CA PHE A 25 5.42 -9.67 -8.74
C PHE A 25 6.71 -9.80 -9.55
N TYR A 26 6.62 -10.44 -10.71
CA TYR A 26 7.71 -10.54 -11.69
C TYR A 26 7.44 -9.63 -12.89
N ASP A 27 8.45 -8.92 -13.36
CA ASP A 27 8.40 -8.17 -14.62
C ASP A 27 9.31 -8.82 -15.65
N ARG A 28 8.71 -9.18 -16.79
CA ARG A 28 9.36 -9.89 -17.89
C ARG A 28 10.32 -9.01 -18.68
N GLU A 29 10.01 -7.73 -18.87
CA GLU A 29 10.87 -6.80 -19.62
C GLU A 29 12.13 -6.49 -18.81
N LEU A 30 11.98 -6.37 -17.49
CA LEU A 30 13.09 -6.13 -16.56
C LEU A 30 13.84 -7.41 -16.16
N ASN A 31 13.25 -8.59 -16.43
CA ASN A 31 13.74 -9.89 -15.98
C ASN A 31 14.07 -9.88 -14.47
N ALA A 32 13.16 -9.34 -13.66
CA ALA A 32 13.39 -9.08 -12.25
C ALA A 32 12.11 -9.29 -11.41
N TYR A 33 12.30 -9.58 -10.13
CA TYR A 33 11.22 -9.70 -9.14
C TYR A 33 11.16 -8.44 -8.28
N PHE A 34 9.97 -7.89 -8.14
CA PHE A 34 9.64 -6.92 -7.11
C PHE A 34 9.15 -7.66 -5.86
N ASN A 35 9.64 -7.25 -4.70
CA ASN A 35 9.11 -7.64 -3.41
C ASN A 35 9.10 -6.41 -2.49
N GLY A 36 7.89 -5.94 -2.15
CA GLY A 36 7.69 -4.75 -1.33
C GLY A 36 8.20 -4.90 0.10
N GLY A 37 8.27 -6.13 0.64
CA GLY A 37 8.72 -6.41 2.00
C GLY A 37 10.24 -6.27 2.21
N VAL A 38 11.04 -6.36 1.14
CA VAL A 38 12.51 -6.15 1.20
C VAL A 38 12.92 -4.75 0.77
N ALA A 39 11.96 -3.83 0.66
CA ALA A 39 12.18 -2.46 0.21
C ALA A 39 13.01 -2.42 -1.09
N ASP A 40 12.58 -3.14 -2.15
CA ASP A 40 13.24 -3.00 -3.44
C ASP A 40 13.06 -1.57 -3.95
N THR A 41 14.09 -0.75 -3.71
CA THR A 41 14.10 0.69 -3.96
C THR A 41 14.34 1.03 -5.43
N LYS A 42 14.43 0.04 -6.33
CA LYS A 42 14.72 0.32 -7.73
C LYS A 42 13.60 1.18 -8.31
N GLY A 43 14.01 2.34 -8.81
CA GLY A 43 13.22 3.34 -9.54
C GLY A 43 12.17 2.78 -10.51
N VAL A 44 12.54 1.65 -11.13
CA VAL A 44 11.83 1.00 -12.23
C VAL A 44 10.44 0.50 -11.84
N TRP A 45 10.22 0.15 -10.56
CA TRP A 45 8.95 -0.40 -10.07
C TRP A 45 7.89 0.67 -9.84
N TYR A 46 8.29 1.91 -9.56
CA TYR A 46 7.41 2.97 -9.12
C TYR A 46 7.25 3.99 -10.23
N ARG A 47 6.28 3.71 -11.11
CA ARG A 47 5.88 4.61 -12.19
C ARG A 47 4.98 5.72 -11.64
N GLY A 48 4.92 6.84 -12.37
CA GLY A 48 4.14 8.02 -11.99
C GLY A 48 4.84 8.93 -10.98
N THR A 49 4.24 10.10 -10.72
CA THR A 49 4.77 11.09 -9.79
C THR A 49 4.02 11.00 -8.46
N PRO A 50 4.68 10.65 -7.34
CA PRO A 50 4.00 10.59 -6.05
C PRO A 50 3.60 11.99 -5.58
N LEU A 51 2.64 12.04 -4.65
CA LEU A 51 2.04 13.29 -4.22
C LEU A 51 3.06 14.24 -3.59
N TRP A 52 3.97 13.73 -2.75
CA TRP A 52 5.03 14.53 -2.13
C TRP A 52 5.98 15.16 -3.17
N SER A 53 6.35 14.41 -4.21
CA SER A 53 7.12 14.97 -5.33
C SER A 53 6.33 16.01 -6.10
N THR A 54 5.01 15.89 -6.20
CA THR A 54 4.15 16.88 -6.87
C THR A 54 4.07 18.20 -6.10
N VAL A 55 4.12 18.13 -4.76
CA VAL A 55 4.19 19.33 -3.90
C VAL A 55 5.44 20.15 -4.22
N HIS A 56 6.57 19.49 -4.48
CA HIS A 56 7.81 20.16 -4.83
C HIS A 56 7.87 20.58 -6.31
N HIS A 57 7.36 19.77 -7.25
CA HIS A 57 7.49 19.99 -8.70
C HIS A 57 6.36 20.83 -9.33
N ASN A 58 6.38 20.97 -10.67
CA ASN A 58 5.36 21.63 -11.50
C ASN A 58 5.18 23.14 -11.22
N GLY A 59 6.26 23.83 -10.90
CA GLY A 59 6.24 25.28 -10.63
C GLY A 59 5.96 25.66 -9.17
N ASN A 60 5.75 24.67 -8.29
CA ASN A 60 5.57 24.87 -6.86
C ASN A 60 6.88 25.16 -6.10
N GLU A 61 8.04 24.91 -6.72
CA GLU A 61 9.37 25.27 -6.18
C GLU A 61 9.43 26.75 -5.76
N LYS A 62 8.81 27.62 -6.57
CA LYS A 62 8.73 29.06 -6.31
C LYS A 62 7.77 29.42 -5.18
N LEU A 63 6.82 28.53 -4.87
CA LEU A 63 5.89 28.66 -3.75
C LEU A 63 6.50 28.12 -2.45
N GLY A 64 7.63 27.39 -2.53
CA GLY A 64 8.33 26.85 -1.36
C GLY A 64 7.52 25.81 -0.60
N LEU A 65 6.61 25.10 -1.28
CA LEU A 65 5.76 24.10 -0.65
C LEU A 65 6.60 22.88 -0.23
N LYS A 66 6.32 22.35 0.97
CA LYS A 66 7.05 21.22 1.53
C LYS A 66 6.12 20.08 1.94
N SER A 67 6.68 18.87 1.96
CA SER A 67 6.00 17.64 2.36
C SER A 67 6.71 16.89 3.48
N ALA A 68 5.93 16.33 4.40
CA ALA A 68 6.41 15.44 5.46
C ALA A 68 5.67 14.11 5.39
N VAL A 69 6.39 13.00 5.22
CA VAL A 69 5.78 11.69 4.97
C VAL A 69 6.31 10.65 5.95
N MET A 70 5.44 10.18 6.83
CA MET A 70 5.75 9.11 7.79
C MET A 70 5.22 7.79 7.27
N PHE A 71 6.14 6.86 6.99
CA PHE A 71 5.85 5.44 6.71
C PHE A 71 5.00 5.14 5.48
N TRP A 72 4.84 6.10 4.55
CA TRP A 72 4.19 5.81 3.27
C TRP A 72 5.12 5.03 2.34
N VAL A 73 4.59 4.02 1.67
CA VAL A 73 5.34 3.16 0.74
C VAL A 73 6.08 4.01 -0.31
N GLY A 74 7.39 3.78 -0.45
CA GLY A 74 8.25 4.45 -1.42
C GLY A 74 8.79 5.83 -1.01
N SER A 75 8.30 6.41 0.09
CA SER A 75 8.71 7.75 0.54
C SER A 75 10.16 7.81 1.04
N ALA A 76 10.62 6.77 1.75
CA ALA A 76 11.94 6.73 2.39
C ALA A 76 13.10 6.29 1.47
N HIS A 77 12.80 6.01 0.20
CA HIS A 77 13.74 5.38 -0.71
C HIS A 77 13.80 6.03 -2.11
N ASN A 78 13.10 7.17 -2.31
CA ASN A 78 12.96 7.81 -3.62
C ASN A 78 12.62 6.79 -4.71
N CYS A 79 11.70 5.89 -4.40
CA CYS A 79 11.46 4.74 -5.25
C CYS A 79 10.94 5.12 -6.65
N SER A 80 10.35 6.32 -6.82
CA SER A 80 9.88 6.81 -8.12
C SER A 80 10.96 7.53 -8.94
N GLY A 81 12.16 7.74 -8.39
CA GLY A 81 13.21 8.57 -8.98
C GLY A 81 12.88 10.06 -9.05
N ARG A 82 11.76 10.50 -8.45
CA ARG A 82 11.25 11.88 -8.51
C ARG A 82 11.44 12.64 -7.19
N GLY A 83 12.47 12.30 -6.44
CA GLY A 83 12.84 12.97 -5.20
C GLY A 83 12.18 12.41 -3.94
N TYR A 84 12.76 12.80 -2.81
CA TYR A 84 12.24 12.53 -1.48
C TYR A 84 11.23 13.60 -1.05
N PRO A 85 10.35 13.29 -0.10
CA PRO A 85 9.73 14.32 0.73
C PRO A 85 10.78 15.19 1.44
N ASP A 86 10.45 16.42 1.78
CA ASP A 86 11.35 17.31 2.55
C ASP A 86 11.65 16.77 3.95
N TRP A 87 10.70 16.04 4.52
CA TRP A 87 10.90 15.21 5.71
C TRP A 87 10.30 13.82 5.49
N TYR A 88 11.05 12.78 5.82
CA TYR A 88 10.56 11.40 5.76
C TYR A 88 11.15 10.54 6.85
N MET A 89 10.51 9.40 7.12
CA MET A 89 11.02 8.40 8.05
C MET A 89 11.05 7.02 7.42
N PRO A 90 12.20 6.30 7.46
CA PRO A 90 12.26 4.88 7.11
C PRO A 90 11.27 4.07 7.93
N TYR A 91 10.63 3.09 7.30
CA TYR A 91 9.60 2.28 7.93
C TYR A 91 10.14 1.53 9.16
N ASP A 92 9.41 1.62 10.27
CA ASP A 92 9.68 0.89 11.50
C ASP A 92 8.34 0.55 12.16
N GLU A 93 7.89 -0.68 11.98
CA GLU A 93 6.64 -1.19 12.54
C GLU A 93 6.61 -1.06 14.07
N SER A 94 7.77 -1.17 14.73
CA SER A 94 7.87 -1.11 16.20
C SER A 94 7.67 0.30 16.76
N TYR A 95 7.65 1.32 15.89
CA TYR A 95 7.50 2.71 16.31
C TYR A 95 6.09 2.97 16.86
N PRO A 96 5.93 3.34 18.15
CA PRO A 96 4.61 3.41 18.79
C PRO A 96 3.66 4.42 18.15
N PHE A 97 2.38 4.07 18.00
CA PHE A 97 1.37 4.90 17.32
C PHE A 97 1.22 6.29 17.94
N THR A 98 1.29 6.41 19.27
CA THR A 98 1.28 7.72 19.96
C THR A 98 2.46 8.58 19.52
N GLN A 99 3.67 8.01 19.47
CA GLN A 99 4.85 8.75 19.03
C GLN A 99 4.76 9.15 17.55
N ARG A 100 4.10 8.34 16.71
CA ARG A 100 3.84 8.72 15.31
C ARG A 100 2.98 9.98 15.24
N ILE A 101 1.93 10.02 16.05
CA ILE A 101 1.01 11.16 16.16
C ILE A 101 1.75 12.38 16.69
N ASP A 102 2.48 12.24 17.80
CA ASP A 102 3.23 13.34 18.42
C ASP A 102 4.22 13.95 17.41
N LYS A 103 4.94 13.11 16.67
CA LYS A 103 5.88 13.55 15.64
C LYS A 103 5.20 14.34 14.53
N ILE A 104 4.03 13.89 14.07
CA ILE A 104 3.28 14.60 13.05
C ILE A 104 2.74 15.95 13.56
N ILE A 105 2.29 16.01 14.81
CA ILE A 105 1.85 17.26 15.44
C ILE A 105 3.01 18.26 15.54
N ASP A 106 4.21 17.81 15.94
CA ASP A 106 5.41 18.64 15.96
C ASP A 106 5.72 19.22 14.58
N LEU A 107 5.65 18.38 13.54
CA LEU A 107 5.88 18.81 12.15
C LEU A 107 4.82 19.80 11.68
N MET A 108 3.54 19.57 11.99
CA MET A 108 2.45 20.52 11.70
C MET A 108 2.66 21.88 12.40
N ASN A 109 3.15 21.87 13.64
CA ASN A 109 3.41 23.08 14.42
C ASN A 109 4.51 23.96 13.84
N THR A 110 5.45 23.40 13.07
CA THR A 110 6.45 24.20 12.35
C THR A 110 5.83 25.10 11.28
N LYS A 111 4.62 24.77 10.81
CA LYS A 111 3.92 25.43 9.69
C LYS A 111 4.70 25.44 8.37
N GLN A 112 5.77 24.63 8.26
CA GLN A 112 6.61 24.58 7.07
C GLN A 112 6.04 23.66 5.99
N TYR A 113 5.26 22.65 6.37
CA TYR A 113 4.77 21.60 5.47
C TYR A 113 3.30 21.82 5.11
N GLN A 114 2.96 21.63 3.83
CA GLN A 114 1.59 21.75 3.30
C GLN A 114 0.97 20.39 2.97
N LEU A 115 1.79 19.34 2.87
CA LEU A 115 1.34 17.96 2.81
C LEU A 115 1.98 17.18 3.94
N LEU A 116 1.16 16.53 4.74
CA LEU A 116 1.61 15.59 5.77
C LEU A 116 0.89 14.25 5.55
N MET A 117 1.64 13.16 5.64
CA MET A 117 1.12 11.80 5.46
C MET A 117 1.56 10.94 6.65
N LEU A 118 0.63 10.16 7.19
CA LEU A 118 0.80 9.32 8.37
C LEU A 118 0.15 7.97 8.11
N TYR A 119 0.87 6.89 8.41
CA TYR A 119 0.44 5.52 8.18
C TYR A 119 0.43 4.68 9.46
N PHE A 120 -0.54 3.78 9.54
CA PHE A 120 -0.73 2.78 10.59
C PHE A 120 -1.08 1.43 9.95
N GLU A 121 -0.54 0.35 10.51
CA GLU A 121 -0.70 -1.02 10.03
C GLU A 121 -2.00 -1.69 10.52
N GLU A 122 -2.72 -1.05 11.45
CA GLU A 122 -3.99 -1.55 11.99
C GLU A 122 -5.17 -0.85 11.30
N PRO A 123 -6.29 -1.56 11.05
CA PRO A 123 -6.63 -2.89 11.57
C PRO A 123 -6.18 -4.08 10.69
N ASP A 124 -5.35 -3.85 9.68
CA ASP A 124 -4.97 -4.88 8.70
C ASP A 124 -4.22 -6.06 9.35
N SER A 125 -3.22 -5.76 10.18
CA SER A 125 -2.41 -6.76 10.87
C SER A 125 -3.25 -7.70 11.75
N THR A 126 -4.14 -7.15 12.58
CA THR A 126 -5.07 -7.95 13.39
C THR A 126 -6.09 -8.69 12.51
N GLY A 127 -6.57 -8.05 11.44
CA GLY A 127 -7.50 -8.64 10.48
C GLY A 127 -6.94 -9.88 9.79
N HIS A 128 -5.67 -9.88 9.41
CA HIS A 128 -4.99 -11.05 8.86
C HIS A 128 -4.86 -12.20 9.86
N GLY A 129 -4.57 -11.90 11.13
CA GLY A 129 -4.38 -12.91 12.16
C GLY A 129 -5.67 -13.58 12.65
N TYR A 130 -6.77 -12.84 12.71
CA TYR A 130 -8.02 -13.30 13.36
C TYR A 130 -9.25 -13.30 12.43
N GLY A 131 -9.14 -12.70 11.25
CA GLY A 131 -10.25 -12.50 10.32
C GLY A 131 -11.05 -11.21 10.60
N PRO A 132 -11.74 -10.67 9.58
CA PRO A 132 -12.38 -9.35 9.65
C PRO A 132 -13.56 -9.26 10.62
N PHE A 133 -14.18 -10.39 10.95
CA PHE A 133 -15.38 -10.45 11.81
C PHE A 133 -15.08 -10.88 13.25
N SER A 134 -13.80 -10.94 13.63
CA SER A 134 -13.39 -11.34 14.97
C SER A 134 -13.54 -10.21 16.00
N THR A 135 -13.64 -10.58 17.28
CA THR A 135 -13.61 -9.60 18.39
C THR A 135 -12.28 -8.86 18.44
N GLN A 136 -11.18 -9.51 18.06
CA GLN A 136 -9.85 -8.92 18.00
C GLN A 136 -9.80 -7.79 16.98
N THR A 137 -10.29 -8.02 15.76
CA THR A 137 -10.36 -6.97 14.73
C THR A 137 -11.29 -5.83 15.16
N ALA A 138 -12.43 -6.13 15.80
CA ALA A 138 -13.30 -5.10 16.35
C ALA A 138 -12.59 -4.24 17.42
N ASN A 139 -11.80 -4.87 18.30
CA ASN A 139 -11.00 -4.17 19.31
C ASN A 139 -9.89 -3.32 18.67
N ALA A 140 -9.23 -3.82 17.62
CA ALA A 140 -8.22 -3.06 16.89
C ALA A 140 -8.81 -1.81 16.22
N VAL A 141 -10.01 -1.92 15.63
CA VAL A 141 -10.74 -0.77 15.10
C VAL A 141 -11.08 0.24 16.20
N GLN A 142 -11.55 -0.22 17.36
CA GLN A 142 -11.84 0.66 18.50
C GLN A 142 -10.58 1.35 19.04
N MET A 143 -9.45 0.64 19.08
CA MET A 143 -8.15 1.19 19.44
C MET A 143 -7.72 2.30 18.46
N MET A 144 -7.88 2.06 17.15
CA MET A 144 -7.57 3.05 16.12
C MET A 144 -8.48 4.28 16.17
N ASP A 145 -9.76 4.12 16.50
CA ASP A 145 -10.67 5.25 16.78
C ASP A 145 -10.12 6.12 17.94
N GLY A 146 -9.61 5.48 19.00
CA GLY A 146 -8.93 6.16 20.09
C GLY A 146 -7.69 6.95 19.66
N TYR A 147 -6.85 6.38 18.79
CA TYR A 147 -5.67 7.07 18.24
C TYR A 147 -6.03 8.24 17.32
N ILE A 148 -7.07 8.09 16.49
CA ILE A 148 -7.60 9.20 15.68
C ILE A 148 -8.16 10.30 16.60
N GLY A 149 -8.87 9.92 17.67
CA GLY A 149 -9.31 10.85 18.70
C GLY A 149 -8.15 11.60 19.36
N TYR A 150 -7.06 10.90 19.67
CA TYR A 150 -5.84 11.50 20.21
C TYR A 150 -5.23 12.52 19.23
N LEU A 151 -5.02 12.15 17.97
CA LEU A 151 -4.55 13.04 16.92
C LEU A 151 -5.40 14.32 16.82
N LEU A 152 -6.72 14.18 16.70
CA LEU A 152 -7.62 15.33 16.60
C LEU A 152 -7.60 16.20 17.86
N SER A 153 -7.39 15.60 19.04
CA SER A 153 -7.28 16.34 20.29
C SER A 153 -5.98 17.14 20.37
N GLU A 154 -4.86 16.58 19.93
CA GLU A 154 -3.58 17.30 19.85
C GLU A 154 -3.67 18.44 18.82
N MET A 155 -4.28 18.19 17.66
CA MET A 155 -4.52 19.25 16.68
C MET A 155 -5.35 20.40 17.26
N ASP A 156 -6.40 20.11 18.04
CA ASP A 156 -7.21 21.14 18.71
C ASP A 156 -6.38 21.91 19.75
N LYS A 157 -5.53 21.24 20.55
CA LYS A 157 -4.64 21.87 21.55
C LYS A 157 -3.69 22.90 20.95
N TYR A 158 -3.17 22.62 19.75
CA TYR A 158 -2.22 23.49 19.06
C TYR A 158 -2.89 24.43 18.03
N ASN A 159 -4.23 24.56 18.04
CA ASN A 159 -5.00 25.37 17.08
C ASN A 159 -4.73 24.99 15.61
N LEU A 160 -4.42 23.73 15.33
CA LEU A 160 -4.13 23.23 13.98
C LEU A 160 -5.42 22.90 13.21
N SER A 161 -6.46 22.48 13.94
CA SER A 161 -7.71 21.97 13.36
C SER A 161 -8.51 22.95 12.51
N GLU A 162 -8.34 24.26 12.71
CA GLU A 162 -9.03 25.27 11.89
C GLU A 162 -8.29 25.57 10.57
N THR A 163 -7.04 25.12 10.47
CA THR A 163 -6.14 25.44 9.34
C THR A 163 -5.68 24.21 8.56
N THR A 164 -6.14 23.03 8.94
CA THR A 164 -5.67 21.75 8.39
C THR A 164 -6.85 20.92 7.92
N ASP A 165 -6.85 20.55 6.65
CA ASP A 165 -7.77 19.54 6.12
C ASP A 165 -7.23 18.14 6.43
N VAL A 166 -8.07 17.30 7.02
CA VAL A 166 -7.72 15.91 7.37
C VAL A 166 -8.48 14.95 6.46
N LEU A 167 -7.74 14.14 5.72
CA LEU A 167 -8.26 13.03 4.94
C LEU A 167 -7.90 11.73 5.67
N LEU A 168 -8.93 10.97 6.05
CA LEU A 168 -8.79 9.63 6.61
C LEU A 168 -9.24 8.62 5.56
N LEU A 169 -8.40 7.64 5.26
CA LEU A 169 -8.64 6.66 4.23
C LEU A 169 -7.95 5.33 4.57
N SER A 170 -8.35 4.28 3.84
CA SER A 170 -7.75 2.95 3.88
C SER A 170 -7.25 2.62 2.48
N ASP A 171 -6.21 1.83 2.37
CA ASP A 171 -5.69 1.29 1.11
C ASP A 171 -6.61 0.20 0.54
N HIS A 172 -7.17 -0.64 1.41
CA HIS A 172 -8.15 -1.67 1.03
C HIS A 172 -9.09 -2.05 2.20
N GLY A 173 -9.96 -3.04 1.93
CA GLY A 173 -10.76 -3.73 2.95
C GLY A 173 -10.18 -5.10 3.29
N MET A 174 -10.92 -5.90 4.06
CA MET A 174 -10.52 -7.25 4.47
C MET A 174 -11.67 -8.24 4.22
N ALA A 175 -11.35 -9.45 3.75
CA ALA A 175 -12.32 -10.51 3.49
C ALA A 175 -12.04 -11.72 4.36
N GLY A 176 -13.10 -12.39 4.82
CA GLY A 176 -12.97 -13.68 5.50
C GLY A 176 -12.60 -14.75 4.49
N VAL A 177 -11.60 -15.56 4.82
CA VAL A 177 -11.19 -16.74 4.04
C VAL A 177 -11.45 -18.00 4.85
N SER A 178 -11.81 -19.08 4.16
CA SER A 178 -12.11 -20.38 4.75
C SER A 178 -11.39 -21.47 3.95
N ASP A 179 -10.94 -22.52 4.63
CA ASP A 179 -10.35 -23.71 3.99
C ASP A 179 -11.34 -24.40 3.03
N THR A 180 -12.65 -24.20 3.23
CA THR A 180 -13.69 -24.70 2.32
C THR A 180 -13.82 -23.90 1.02
N GLN A 181 -13.16 -22.74 0.93
CA GLN A 181 -13.12 -21.87 -0.25
C GLN A 181 -11.73 -21.84 -0.89
N LEU A 182 -10.88 -22.80 -0.51
CA LEU A 182 -9.54 -22.95 -1.03
C LEU A 182 -9.59 -23.80 -2.30
N ILE A 183 -9.04 -23.24 -3.38
CA ILE A 183 -8.79 -23.98 -4.61
C ILE A 183 -7.39 -24.57 -4.49
N GLU A 184 -7.31 -25.87 -4.22
CA GLU A 184 -6.05 -26.61 -4.25
C GLU A 184 -5.75 -27.02 -5.70
N MET A 185 -4.71 -26.43 -6.28
CA MET A 185 -4.26 -26.84 -7.60
C MET A 185 -3.58 -28.21 -7.52
N ASN A 186 -4.03 -29.18 -8.34
CA ASN A 186 -3.33 -30.44 -8.50
C ASN A 186 -1.97 -30.20 -9.19
N THR A 187 -0.89 -30.18 -8.40
CA THR A 187 0.47 -29.93 -8.88
C THR A 187 1.01 -31.01 -9.82
N THR A 188 0.39 -32.20 -9.92
CA THR A 188 0.78 -33.16 -10.96
C THR A 188 0.20 -32.81 -12.33
N VAL A 189 -0.96 -32.14 -12.36
CA VAL A 189 -1.63 -31.69 -13.57
C VAL A 189 -1.21 -30.28 -13.93
N PHE A 190 -1.06 -29.36 -12.99
CA PHE A 190 -0.59 -28.00 -13.20
C PHE A 190 0.29 -27.64 -12.01
N ASN A 191 1.62 -27.73 -12.16
CA ASN A 191 2.55 -27.37 -11.09
C ASN A 191 3.01 -25.93 -11.27
N PRO A 192 2.38 -24.93 -10.66
CA PRO A 192 2.78 -23.57 -10.92
C PRO A 192 4.18 -23.25 -10.34
N PHE A 193 4.73 -24.14 -9.51
CA PHE A 193 6.04 -24.01 -8.87
C PHE A 193 7.14 -24.81 -9.58
N ASP A 194 6.83 -25.54 -10.65
CA ASP A 194 7.83 -26.23 -11.48
C ASP A 194 8.52 -25.23 -12.41
N THR A 195 9.57 -24.60 -11.91
CA THR A 195 10.40 -23.68 -12.68
C THR A 195 11.30 -24.36 -13.71
N ALA A 196 11.42 -25.70 -13.66
CA ALA A 196 12.21 -26.49 -14.59
C ALA A 196 11.48 -26.71 -15.93
N GLN A 197 10.15 -26.63 -15.93
CA GLN A 197 9.38 -26.41 -17.15
C GLN A 197 9.50 -24.93 -17.51
N ASP A 198 10.13 -24.63 -18.64
CA ASP A 198 10.34 -23.27 -19.17
C ASP A 198 9.06 -22.62 -19.70
N ASP A 199 7.90 -22.95 -19.11
CA ASP A 199 6.60 -22.62 -19.67
C ASP A 199 6.00 -21.35 -19.06
N PHE A 200 6.13 -21.11 -17.75
CA PHE A 200 5.53 -19.94 -17.09
C PHE A 200 6.19 -19.52 -15.76
N TYR A 201 5.76 -18.37 -15.24
CA TYR A 201 6.08 -17.82 -13.92
C TYR A 201 4.80 -17.55 -13.13
N ILE A 202 4.73 -17.94 -11.85
CA ILE A 202 3.72 -17.39 -10.93
C ILE A 202 4.14 -15.98 -10.56
N ALA A 203 3.21 -15.05 -10.75
CA ALA A 203 3.36 -13.66 -10.33
C ALA A 203 2.71 -13.40 -8.98
N SER A 204 1.59 -14.07 -8.69
CA SER A 204 0.88 -13.99 -7.41
C SER A 204 -0.02 -15.20 -7.19
N TYR A 205 -0.20 -15.57 -5.94
CA TYR A 205 -1.14 -16.60 -5.50
C TYR A 205 -1.95 -16.06 -4.32
N SER A 206 -3.27 -15.95 -4.50
CA SER A 206 -4.25 -15.49 -3.51
C SER A 206 -4.21 -13.99 -3.13
N PRO A 207 -5.37 -13.32 -2.98
CA PRO A 207 -6.66 -13.67 -3.56
C PRO A 207 -6.68 -13.46 -5.08
N LEU A 208 -5.69 -12.75 -5.63
CA LEU A 208 -5.47 -12.60 -7.06
C LEU A 208 -4.41 -13.59 -7.52
N PHE A 209 -4.82 -14.62 -8.26
CA PHE A 209 -3.89 -15.55 -8.91
C PHE A 209 -3.46 -14.98 -10.27
N CYS A 210 -2.14 -14.88 -10.48
CA CYS A 210 -1.55 -14.40 -11.73
C CYS A 210 -0.38 -15.27 -12.14
N PHE A 211 -0.30 -15.62 -13.42
CA PHE A 211 0.83 -16.32 -14.02
C PHE A 211 1.14 -15.74 -15.41
N TYR A 212 2.40 -15.85 -15.84
CA TYR A 212 2.88 -15.37 -17.14
C TYR A 212 3.53 -16.50 -17.92
N LEU A 213 3.24 -16.62 -19.22
CA LEU A 213 3.98 -17.54 -20.09
C LEU A 213 5.39 -17.00 -20.37
N LYS A 214 6.41 -17.85 -20.18
CA LYS A 214 7.83 -17.54 -20.42
C LYS A 214 8.10 -17.31 -21.91
N HIS A 215 7.46 -18.09 -22.79
CA HIS A 215 7.58 -18.00 -24.24
C HIS A 215 6.23 -17.75 -24.90
N LEU A 216 6.14 -16.70 -25.72
CA LEU A 216 4.96 -16.41 -26.58
C LEU A 216 5.27 -16.68 -28.06
N ASN A 217 6.41 -17.34 -28.36
CA ASN A 217 6.88 -17.50 -29.73
C ASN A 217 6.04 -18.54 -30.48
N GLU A 218 5.74 -18.23 -31.74
CA GLU A 218 5.03 -19.05 -32.75
C GLU A 218 5.59 -20.48 -32.91
N SER A 219 6.78 -20.75 -32.38
CA SER A 219 7.48 -22.05 -32.43
C SER A 219 6.93 -23.07 -31.43
N TYR A 220 6.27 -22.63 -30.35
CA TYR A 220 5.59 -23.52 -29.41
C TYR A 220 4.10 -23.55 -29.78
N ASN A 221 3.61 -24.69 -30.27
CA ASN A 221 2.19 -24.94 -30.58
C ASN A 221 1.29 -24.99 -29.32
N ILE A 222 1.68 -24.35 -28.22
CA ILE A 222 0.95 -24.35 -26.97
C ILE A 222 0.15 -23.06 -26.89
N THR A 223 -1.14 -23.16 -27.15
CA THR A 223 -2.06 -22.01 -27.13
C THR A 223 -2.43 -21.63 -25.70
N VAL A 224 -2.89 -20.38 -25.50
CA VAL A 224 -3.50 -19.95 -24.22
C VAL A 224 -4.63 -20.90 -23.80
N ASN A 225 -5.38 -21.46 -24.76
CA ASN A 225 -6.44 -22.44 -24.49
C ASN A 225 -5.93 -23.75 -23.90
N TYR A 226 -4.74 -24.22 -24.30
CA TYR A 226 -4.13 -25.41 -23.69
C TYR A 226 -3.91 -25.19 -22.18
N TRP A 227 -3.36 -24.04 -21.81
CA TRP A 227 -3.10 -23.71 -20.41
C TRP A 227 -4.37 -23.45 -19.61
N ILE A 228 -5.37 -22.77 -20.20
CA ILE A 228 -6.68 -22.62 -19.57
C ILE A 228 -7.28 -24.00 -19.29
N ASN A 229 -7.26 -24.92 -20.26
CA ASN A 229 -7.78 -26.27 -20.07
C ASN A 229 -7.00 -27.04 -19.00
N ARG A 230 -5.67 -26.91 -18.97
CA ARG A 230 -4.80 -27.56 -17.99
C ARG A 230 -5.05 -27.03 -16.57
N PHE A 231 -5.19 -25.71 -16.42
CA PHE A 231 -5.56 -25.06 -15.16
C PHE A 231 -6.94 -25.51 -14.71
N VAL A 232 -7.96 -25.45 -15.58
CA VAL A 232 -9.33 -25.92 -15.26
C VAL A 232 -9.33 -27.38 -14.84
N SER A 233 -8.53 -28.24 -15.48
CA SER A 233 -8.39 -29.66 -15.09
C SER A 233 -7.63 -29.89 -13.78
N SER A 234 -6.97 -28.85 -13.24
CA SER A 234 -6.26 -28.89 -11.97
C SER A 234 -7.08 -28.39 -10.78
N LEU A 235 -8.24 -27.76 -11.05
CA LEU A 235 -9.25 -27.37 -10.05
C LEU A 235 -10.12 -28.58 -9.69
#